data_AF-A0A842MRF8-F1
#
_entry.id   AF-A0A842MRF8-F1
#
_cell.length_a   1.000
_cell.length_b   1.000
_cell.length_c   1.000
_cell.angle_alpha   90.00
_cell.angle_beta   90.00
_cell.angle_gamma   90.00
#
_symmetry.space_group_name_H-M   'P 1'
#
loop_
_entity.id
_entity.type
_entity.pdbx_description
1 polymer ?
#
loop_
_entity_poly.entity_id
_entity_poly.type
_entity_poly.pdbx_seq_one_letter_code
_entity_poly.pdbx_strand_id
1 'polypeptide(L)'
;QPIVDKNLEERRKSVGKALAIIEEELPALCRELKAQMIRDCVSKLMMRVEDIRKEEVAKALNMLGEINEKERQVIENLTGAIVKKLFMPLVENLRKAALNGDIKAVESTAKLLGLEELRLLEWSGANE
;
A
#
# COMPACT_ATOMS: atom_id res chain seq x y z
N GLN A 1 -22.47 -44.31 -27.37
CA GLN A 1 -22.34 -42.85 -27.61
C GLN A 1 -20.94 -42.38 -27.22
N PRO A 2 -19.90 -42.63 -28.04
CA PRO A 2 -18.50 -42.35 -27.68
C PRO A 2 -18.07 -40.87 -27.78
N ILE A 3 -18.81 -40.05 -28.53
CA ILE A 3 -18.46 -38.63 -28.78
C ILE A 3 -18.74 -37.76 -27.53
N VAL A 4 -19.79 -38.09 -26.76
CA VAL A 4 -20.16 -37.36 -25.55
C VAL A 4 -19.12 -37.59 -24.45
N ASP A 5 -18.65 -38.83 -24.29
CA ASP A 5 -17.63 -39.20 -23.31
C ASP A 5 -16.27 -38.55 -23.64
N LYS A 6 -15.88 -38.54 -24.92
CA LYS A 6 -14.65 -37.86 -25.38
C LYS A 6 -14.69 -36.35 -25.13
N ASN A 7 -15.82 -35.69 -25.40
CA ASN A 7 -16.01 -34.28 -25.13
C ASN A 7 -15.98 -33.96 -23.62
N LEU A 8 -16.54 -34.83 -22.77
CA LEU A 8 -16.51 -34.67 -21.32
C LEU A 8 -15.08 -34.75 -20.78
N GLU A 9 -14.27 -35.66 -21.31
CA GLU A 9 -12.89 -35.86 -20.89
C GLU A 9 -11.95 -34.75 -21.38
N GLU A 10 -12.14 -34.26 -22.61
CA GLU A 10 -11.47 -33.06 -23.12
C GLU A 10 -11.84 -31.81 -22.28
N ARG A 11 -13.11 -31.68 -21.89
CA ARG A 11 -13.57 -30.60 -21.01
C ARG A 11 -12.94 -30.68 -19.61
N ARG A 12 -12.85 -31.87 -19.01
CA ARG A 12 -12.15 -32.08 -17.72
C ARG A 12 -10.66 -31.71 -17.81
N LYS A 13 -9.97 -32.11 -18.89
CA LYS A 13 -8.58 -31.73 -19.14
C LYS A 13 -8.42 -30.21 -19.31
N SER A 14 -9.36 -29.55 -20.00
CA SER A 14 -9.35 -28.09 -20.14
C SER A 14 -9.54 -27.36 -18.81
N VAL A 15 -10.42 -27.87 -17.94
CA VAL A 15 -10.63 -27.33 -16.59
C VAL A 15 -9.37 -27.49 -15.74
N GLY A 16 -8.72 -28.66 -15.77
CA GLY A 16 -7.47 -28.88 -15.03
C GLY A 16 -6.35 -27.93 -15.47
N LYS A 17 -6.22 -27.68 -16.78
CA LYS A 17 -5.26 -26.68 -17.30
C LYS A 17 -5.59 -25.26 -16.84
N ALA A 18 -6.86 -24.88 -16.85
CA ALA A 18 -7.29 -23.57 -16.40
C ALA A 18 -7.03 -23.37 -14.89
N LEU A 19 -7.30 -24.39 -14.07
CA LEU A 19 -7.03 -24.34 -12.63
C LEU A 19 -5.52 -24.21 -12.34
N ALA A 20 -4.68 -24.96 -13.05
CA ALA A 20 -3.23 -24.86 -12.89
C ALA A 20 -2.69 -23.44 -13.17
N ILE A 21 -3.19 -22.78 -14.22
CA ILE A 21 -2.84 -21.39 -14.53
C ILE A 21 -3.29 -20.45 -13.40
N ILE A 22 -4.51 -20.65 -12.88
CA ILE A 22 -5.02 -19.83 -11.77
C ILE A 22 -4.16 -20.01 -10.51
N GLU A 23 -3.83 -21.25 -10.15
CA GLU A 23 -3.01 -21.54 -8.96
C GLU A 23 -1.60 -20.94 -9.07
N GLU A 24 -1.03 -20.89 -10.27
CA GLU A 24 0.27 -20.27 -10.53
C GLU A 24 0.23 -18.73 -10.43
N GLU A 25 -0.80 -18.10 -10.99
CA GLU A 25 -0.88 -16.63 -11.12
C GLU A 25 -1.48 -15.93 -9.88
N LEU A 26 -2.38 -16.61 -9.16
CA LEU A 26 -3.13 -16.03 -8.04
C LEU A 26 -2.23 -15.48 -6.91
N PRO A 27 -1.11 -16.13 -6.52
CA PRO A 27 -0.18 -15.56 -5.54
C PRO A 27 0.48 -14.26 -5.99
N ALA A 28 0.79 -14.12 -7.28
CA ALA A 28 1.36 -12.89 -7.83
C ALA A 28 0.32 -11.75 -7.78
N LEU A 29 -0.89 -12.01 -8.27
CA LEU A 29 -2.00 -11.06 -8.25
C LEU A 29 -2.34 -10.59 -6.82
N CYS A 30 -2.40 -11.51 -5.85
CA CYS A 30 -2.65 -11.18 -4.45
C CYS A 30 -1.55 -10.27 -3.86
N ARG A 31 -0.28 -10.49 -4.20
CA ARG A 31 0.82 -9.63 -3.76
C ARG A 31 0.73 -8.22 -4.37
N GLU A 32 0.41 -8.14 -5.66
CA GLU A 32 0.24 -6.85 -6.35
C GLU A 32 -0.90 -6.02 -5.76
N LEU A 33 -2.06 -6.65 -5.52
CA LEU A 33 -3.21 -6.00 -4.89
C LEU A 33 -2.86 -5.46 -3.50
N LYS A 34 -2.22 -6.28 -2.64
CA LYS A 34 -1.78 -5.84 -1.31
C LYS A 34 -0.81 -4.67 -1.37
N ALA A 35 0.18 -4.73 -2.28
CA ALA A 35 1.14 -3.65 -2.47
C ALA A 35 0.45 -2.36 -2.95
N GLN A 36 -0.57 -2.46 -3.82
CA GLN A 36 -1.35 -1.33 -4.28
C GLN A 36 -2.16 -0.68 -3.16
N MET A 37 -2.90 -1.47 -2.38
CA MET A 37 -3.69 -0.96 -1.25
C MET A 37 -2.84 -0.14 -0.27
N ILE A 38 -1.60 -0.60 -0.02
CA ILE A 38 -0.67 0.11 0.85
C ILE A 38 -0.14 1.38 0.22
N ARG A 39 0.16 1.38 -1.08
CA ARG A 39 0.56 2.62 -1.78
C ARG A 39 -0.54 3.67 -1.67
N ASP A 40 -1.79 3.30 -1.86
CA ASP A 40 -2.93 4.22 -1.80
C ASP A 40 -3.12 4.78 -0.37
N CYS A 41 -3.03 3.92 0.65
CA CYS A 41 -3.14 4.34 2.05
C CYS A 41 -1.98 5.26 2.46
N VAL A 42 -0.75 4.93 2.08
CA VAL A 42 0.43 5.79 2.31
C VAL A 42 0.26 7.13 1.61
N SER A 43 -0.27 7.14 0.39
CA SER A 43 -0.53 8.37 -0.36
C SER A 43 -1.49 9.29 0.41
N LYS A 44 -2.63 8.77 0.87
CA LYS A 44 -3.60 9.51 1.70
C LYS A 44 -2.96 10.05 2.98
N LEU A 45 -2.15 9.24 3.67
CA LEU A 45 -1.43 9.68 4.87
C LEU A 45 -0.48 10.85 4.57
N MET A 46 0.34 10.70 3.53
CA MET A 46 1.35 11.70 3.16
C MET A 46 0.71 13.01 2.73
N MET A 47 -0.47 12.98 2.09
CA MET A 47 -1.25 14.18 1.80
C MET A 47 -1.62 14.92 3.09
N ARG A 48 -2.20 14.20 4.07
CA ARG A 48 -2.56 14.80 5.37
C ARG A 48 -1.34 15.37 6.11
N VAL A 49 -0.21 14.66 6.09
CA VAL A 49 1.04 15.13 6.70
C VAL A 49 1.53 16.41 6.02
N GLU A 50 1.46 16.47 4.69
CA GLU A 50 1.86 17.65 3.92
C GLU A 50 0.94 18.85 4.18
N ASP A 51 -0.37 18.62 4.34
CA ASP A 51 -1.32 19.67 4.71
C ASP A 51 -0.99 20.27 6.07
N ILE A 52 -0.73 19.42 7.07
CA ILE A 52 -0.28 19.86 8.40
C ILE A 52 1.04 20.63 8.30
N ARG A 53 2.00 20.12 7.53
CA ARG A 53 3.30 20.77 7.35
C ARG A 53 3.14 22.18 6.78
N LYS A 54 2.32 22.34 5.73
CA LYS A 54 2.05 23.64 5.10
C LYS A 54 1.35 24.60 6.06
N GLU A 55 0.40 24.11 6.86
CA GLU A 55 -0.29 24.92 7.86
C GLU A 55 0.69 25.47 8.91
N GLU A 56 1.55 24.61 9.45
CA GLU A 56 2.54 25.01 10.47
C GLU A 56 3.64 25.91 9.89
N VAL A 57 4.07 25.67 8.65
CA VAL A 57 4.98 26.59 7.94
C VAL A 57 4.32 27.95 7.76
N ALA A 58 3.06 28.03 7.33
CA ALA A 58 2.36 29.29 7.18
C ALA A 58 2.25 30.06 8.51
N LYS A 59 1.97 29.37 9.63
CA LYS A 59 1.97 29.97 10.97
C LYS A 59 3.35 30.52 11.34
N ALA A 60 4.41 29.74 11.14
CA ALA A 60 5.77 30.16 11.44
C ALA A 60 6.20 31.38 10.59
N LEU A 61 5.87 31.38 9.30
CA LEU A 61 6.14 32.49 8.39
C LEU A 61 5.42 33.77 8.85
N ASN A 62 4.16 33.67 9.25
CA ASN A 62 3.40 34.80 9.78
C ASN A 62 4.01 35.36 11.08
N MET A 63 4.57 34.51 11.93
CA MET A 63 5.25 34.92 13.17
C MET A 63 6.60 35.61 12.91
N LEU A 64 7.31 35.22 11.86
CA LEU A 64 8.60 35.79 11.49
C LEU A 64 8.47 37.18 10.83
N GLY A 65 7.31 37.52 10.27
CA GLY A 65 7.07 38.79 9.60
C GLY A 65 7.72 38.85 8.21
N GLU A 66 8.38 39.96 7.88
CA GLU A 66 9.05 40.11 6.59
C GLU A 66 10.32 39.25 6.53
N ILE A 67 10.30 38.25 5.65
CA ILE A 67 11.45 37.42 5.30
C ILE A 67 11.61 37.38 3.78
N ASN A 68 12.83 37.14 3.31
CA ASN A 68 13.10 36.98 1.88
C ASN A 68 12.80 35.56 1.39
N GLU A 69 12.76 35.38 0.07
CA GLU A 69 12.45 34.08 -0.56
C GLU A 69 13.45 32.98 -0.18
N LYS A 70 14.72 33.33 0.03
CA LYS A 70 15.75 32.37 0.44
C LYS A 70 15.46 31.83 1.84
N GLU A 71 15.08 32.68 2.78
CA GLU A 71 14.71 32.29 4.14
C GLU A 71 13.45 31.42 4.15
N ARG A 72 12.42 31.80 3.38
CA ARG A 72 11.22 30.97 3.17
C ARG A 72 11.59 29.57 2.68
N GLN A 73 12.43 29.49 1.64
CA GLN A 73 12.83 28.21 1.06
C GLN A 73 13.64 27.34 2.03
N VAL A 74 14.45 27.94 2.92
CA VAL A 74 15.17 27.20 3.96
C VAL A 74 14.20 26.53 4.93
N ILE A 75 13.13 27.21 5.34
CA ILE A 75 12.10 26.67 6.24
C ILE A 75 11.30 25.55 5.54
N GLU A 76 10.90 25.76 4.30
CA GLU A 76 10.21 24.75 3.49
C GLU A 76 11.08 23.49 3.32
N ASN A 77 12.36 23.66 2.99
CA ASN A 77 13.30 22.55 2.85
C ASN A 77 13.54 21.81 4.16
N LEU A 78 13.69 22.54 5.26
CA LEU A 78 13.90 21.97 6.60
C LEU A 78 12.71 21.09 7.00
N THR A 79 11.50 21.65 6.94
CA THR A 79 10.28 20.94 7.35
C THR A 79 9.99 19.76 6.42
N GLY A 80 10.18 19.92 5.10
CA GLY A 80 10.07 18.82 4.13
C GLY A 80 11.09 17.70 4.38
N ALA A 81 12.33 18.06 4.73
CA ALA A 81 13.36 17.07 5.08
C ALA A 81 13.02 16.30 6.36
N ILE A 82 12.45 16.96 7.37
CA ILE A 82 11.99 16.32 8.62
C ILE A 82 10.90 15.29 8.29
N VAL A 83 9.85 15.70 7.57
CA VAL A 83 8.77 14.80 7.15
C VAL A 83 9.32 13.61 6.37
N LYS A 84 10.15 13.86 5.35
CA LYS A 84 10.73 12.80 4.53
C LYS A 84 11.54 11.79 5.37
N LYS A 85 12.39 12.27 6.28
CA LYS A 85 13.24 11.41 7.12
C LYS A 85 12.44 10.59 8.13
N LEU A 86 11.33 11.12 8.65
CA LEU A 86 10.48 10.40 9.60
C LEU A 86 9.62 9.34 8.90
N PHE A 87 9.00 9.67 7.77
CA PHE A 87 7.99 8.81 7.16
C PHE A 87 8.56 7.82 6.15
N MET A 88 9.68 8.10 5.49
CA MET A 88 10.26 7.19 4.49
C MET A 88 10.60 5.79 5.04
N PRO A 89 11.26 5.65 6.22
CA PRO A 89 11.53 4.34 6.80
C PRO A 89 10.24 3.59 7.17
N LEU A 90 9.22 4.33 7.64
CA LEU A 90 7.94 3.76 8.04
C LEU A 90 7.18 3.19 6.83
N VAL A 91 7.14 3.93 5.72
CA VAL A 91 6.53 3.48 4.47
C VAL A 91 7.23 2.25 3.92
N GLU A 92 8.56 2.23 3.98
CA GLU A 92 9.37 1.10 3.51
C GLU A 92 9.12 -0.16 4.36
N ASN A 93 9.07 0.00 5.67
CA ASN A 93 8.80 -1.10 6.60
C ASN A 93 7.37 -1.63 6.43
N LEU A 94 6.38 -0.76 6.21
CA LEU A 94 5.00 -1.16 5.95
C LEU A 94 4.87 -1.99 4.67
N ARG A 95 5.53 -1.57 3.59
CA ARG A 95 5.58 -2.34 2.33
C ARG A 95 6.23 -3.70 2.53
N LYS A 96 7.37 -3.76 3.23
CA LYS A 96 8.07 -5.02 3.53
C LYS A 96 7.19 -5.96 4.35
N ALA A 97 6.55 -5.46 5.41
CA ALA A 97 5.65 -6.25 6.25
C ALA A 97 4.54 -6.90 5.43
N ALA A 98 3.92 -6.14 4.52
CA ALA A 98 2.85 -6.66 3.69
C ALA A 98 3.28 -7.67 2.62
N LEU A 99 4.44 -7.44 1.99
CA LEU A 99 5.01 -8.39 1.04
C LEU A 99 5.39 -9.71 1.71
N ASN A 100 5.81 -9.65 2.98
CA ASN A 100 6.16 -10.82 3.79
C ASN A 100 4.95 -11.49 4.44
N GLY A 101 3.74 -10.95 4.26
CA GLY A 101 2.52 -11.49 4.87
C GLY A 101 2.39 -11.23 6.37
N ASP A 102 3.14 -10.29 6.94
CA ASP A 102 3.03 -9.88 8.35
C ASP A 102 1.82 -8.95 8.55
N ILE A 103 0.64 -9.56 8.51
CA ILE A 103 -0.66 -8.87 8.64
C ILE A 103 -0.72 -8.09 9.96
N LYS A 104 -0.21 -8.65 11.06
CA LYS A 104 -0.24 -7.99 12.39
C LYS A 104 0.56 -6.70 12.41
N ALA A 105 1.75 -6.68 11.81
CA ALA A 105 2.55 -5.47 11.70
C ALA A 105 1.87 -4.40 10.84
N VAL A 106 1.22 -4.81 9.74
CA VAL A 106 0.46 -3.90 8.87
C VAL A 106 -0.73 -3.29 9.61
N GLU A 107 -1.55 -4.11 10.26
CA GLU A 107 -2.73 -3.67 11.02
C GLU A 107 -2.36 -2.75 12.19
N SER A 108 -1.31 -3.11 12.95
CA SER A 108 -0.84 -2.29 14.07
C SER A 108 -0.33 -0.93 13.59
N THR A 109 0.44 -0.91 12.51
CA THR A 109 0.95 0.33 11.91
C THR A 109 -0.18 1.16 11.34
N ALA A 110 -1.14 0.54 10.64
CA ALA A 110 -2.32 1.19 10.12
C ALA A 110 -3.10 1.89 11.24
N LYS A 111 -3.36 1.18 12.34
CA LYS A 111 -4.05 1.73 13.50
C LYS A 111 -3.31 2.90 14.14
N LEU A 112 -2.00 2.78 14.36
CA LEU A 112 -1.18 3.85 14.96
C LEU A 112 -1.16 5.12 14.09
N LEU A 113 -1.28 4.97 12.76
CA LEU A 113 -1.30 6.05 11.81
C LEU A 113 -2.71 6.54 11.45
N GLY A 114 -3.76 5.94 12.02
CA GLY A 114 -5.15 6.28 11.72
C GLY A 114 -5.59 5.90 10.30
N LEU A 115 -5.06 4.81 9.74
CA LEU A 115 -5.33 4.30 8.39
C LEU A 115 -6.35 3.16 8.40
N GLU A 116 -7.46 3.33 9.12
CA GLU A 116 -8.46 2.30 9.45
C GLU A 116 -9.11 1.58 8.24
N GLU A 117 -8.86 2.02 7.00
CA GLU A 117 -9.33 1.39 5.76
C GLU A 117 -8.47 0.20 5.28
N LEU A 118 -7.34 -0.13 5.92
CA LEU A 118 -6.50 -1.26 5.52
C LEU A 118 -7.10 -2.62 5.94
N ARG A 119 -8.17 -3.05 5.27
CA ARG A 119 -8.59 -4.47 5.29
C ARG A 119 -7.73 -5.23 4.30
N LEU A 120 -6.66 -5.87 4.76
CA LEU A 120 -5.89 -6.77 3.91
C LEU A 120 -6.80 -7.92 3.46
N LEU A 121 -6.83 -8.19 2.15
CA LEU A 121 -7.52 -9.37 1.62
C LEU A 121 -6.83 -10.62 2.17
N GLU A 122 -7.51 -11.31 3.09
CA GLU A 122 -7.17 -12.68 3.47
C GLU A 122 -7.72 -13.61 2.39
N TRP A 123 -6.82 -14.19 1.60
CA TRP A 123 -7.17 -15.33 0.76
C TRP A 123 -6.82 -16.59 1.55
N SER A 124 -7.83 -17.23 2.15
CA SER A 124 -7.71 -18.60 2.62
C SER A 124 -7.77 -19.51 1.40
N GLY A 125 -6.60 -19.86 0.85
CA GLY A 125 -6.51 -20.90 -0.17
C GLY A 125 -7.23 -22.16 0.31
N ALA A 126 -7.91 -22.81 -0.63
CA ALA A 126 -8.67 -24.03 -0.43
C ALA A 126 -7.82 -25.11 0.27
N ASN A 127 -8.02 -25.26 1.57
CA ASN A 127 -7.86 -26.54 2.27
C ASN A 127 -9.27 -27.06 2.52
N GLU A 128 -9.86 -27.68 1.50
CA GLU A 128 -10.75 -28.85 1.57
C GLU A 128 -10.94 -29.44 0.18
#